data_AF-A0A173UPZ6-F1
#
_entry.id   AF-A0A173UPZ6-F1
#
_cell.length_a   1.000
_cell.length_b   1.000
_cell.length_c   1.000
_cell.angle_alpha   90.00
_cell.angle_beta   90.00
_cell.angle_gamma   90.00
#
_symmetry.space_group_name_H-M   'P 1'
#
loop_
_entity.id
_entity.type
_entity.pdbx_description
1 polymer ?
#
loop_
_entity_poly.entity_id
_entity_poly.type
_entity_poly.pdbx_seq_one_letter_code
_entity_poly.pdbx_strand_id
1 'polypeptide(L)' 'MFEIEKTLLKPNIPRTIRFTPILYDWILEVSEKEGLSFNQIVLLCCKYAKDQYVEPDAQKENE' A
#
# COMPACT_ATOMS: atom_id res chain seq x y z
N MET A 1 -10.13 -8.76 4.21
CA MET A 1 -9.53 -9.45 3.06
C MET A 1 -9.08 -8.39 2.08
N PHE A 2 -7.80 -8.36 1.72
CA PHE A 2 -7.29 -7.41 0.73
C PHE A 2 -7.71 -7.85 -0.67
N GLU A 3 -8.26 -6.92 -1.47
CA GLU A 3 -8.52 -7.19 -2.88
C GLU A 3 -7.21 -7.16 -3.66
N ILE A 4 -6.71 -8.33 -4.06
CA ILE A 4 -5.48 -8.45 -4.83
C ILE A 4 -5.75 -8.01 -6.27
N GLU A 5 -5.35 -6.79 -6.60
CA GLU A 5 -5.44 -6.30 -7.97
C GLU A 5 -4.23 -6.71 -8.82
N LYS A 6 -4.51 -7.08 -10.08
CA LYS A 6 -3.49 -7.56 -11.03
C LYS A 6 -2.42 -6.51 -11.35
N THR A 7 -2.71 -5.23 -11.13
CA THR A 7 -1.81 -4.09 -11.36
C THR A 7 -0.62 -4.05 -10.40
N LEU A 8 -0.74 -4.71 -9.24
CA LEU A 8 0.32 -4.80 -8.23
C LEU A 8 1.14 -6.09 -8.34
N LEU A 9 0.90 -6.90 -9.38
CA LEU A 9 1.65 -8.12 -9.65
C LEU A 9 2.99 -7.79 -10.31
N LYS A 10 4.04 -8.52 -9.92
CA LYS A 10 5.42 -8.42 -10.45
C LYS A 10 6.10 -7.05 -10.24
N PRO A 11 6.21 -6.56 -9.00
CA PRO A 11 7.02 -5.38 -8.72
C PRO A 11 8.49 -5.63 -9.12
N ASN A 12 9.05 -4.77 -9.97
CA ASN A 12 10.40 -4.91 -10.55
C ASN A 12 11.37 -3.75 -10.20
N ILE A 13 10.91 -2.76 -9.43
CA ILE A 13 11.74 -1.63 -8.99
C ILE A 13 12.06 -1.81 -7.49
N PRO A 14 13.30 -2.16 -7.12
CA PRO A 14 13.67 -2.30 -5.71
C PRO A 14 13.79 -0.93 -5.05
N ARG A 15 13.23 -0.79 -3.84
CA ARG A 15 13.33 0.40 -3.00
C ARG A 15 13.48 0.01 -1.54
N THR A 16 14.40 0.67 -0.84
CA THR A 16 14.58 0.51 0.61
C THR A 16 13.65 1.46 1.35
N ILE A 17 12.80 0.93 2.23
CA ILE A 17 11.89 1.70 3.08
C ILE A 17 12.21 1.34 4.54
N ARG A 18 12.29 2.36 5.42
CA ARG A 18 12.47 2.14 6.86
C ARG A 18 11.12 2.14 7.55
N PHE A 19 10.83 1.07 8.29
CA PHE A 19 9.61 0.91 9.07
C PHE A 19 9.88 1.16 10.56
N THR A 20 8.86 1.59 11.29
CA THR A 20 8.85 1.48 12.75
C THR A 20 8.58 0.02 13.14
N PRO A 21 9.07 -0.46 14.30
CA PRO A 21 8.86 -1.84 14.72
C PRO A 21 7.37 -2.24 14.73
N ILE A 22 6.53 -1.36 15.28
CA ILE A 22 5.07 -1.58 15.37
C ILE A 22 4.44 -1.80 13.99
N LEU A 23 4.82 -0.99 13.00
CA LEU A 23 4.27 -1.12 11.66
C LEU A 23 4.82 -2.36 10.95
N TYR A 24 6.09 -2.67 11.15
CA TYR A 24 6.71 -3.86 10.58
C TYR A 24 6.03 -5.14 11.09
N ASP A 25 5.86 -5.27 12.41
CA ASP A 25 5.25 -6.45 13.03
C ASP A 25 3.82 -6.65 12.55
N TRP A 26 3.06 -5.56 12.44
CA TRP A 26 1.68 -5.61 11.93
C TRP A 26 1.62 -6.06 10.47
N ILE A 27 2.46 -5.50 9.58
CA ILE A 27 2.49 -5.90 8.16
C ILE A 27 2.91 -7.37 8.04
N LEU A 28 3.86 -7.81 8.85
CA LEU A 28 4.33 -9.19 8.88
C LEU A 28 3.20 -10.15 9.26
N GLU A 29 2.48 -9.87 10.35
CA GLU A 29 1.35 -10.68 10.81
C GLU A 29 0.24 -10.75 9.75
N VAL A 30 -0.06 -9.63 9.09
CA VAL A 30 -1.03 -9.60 7.98
C VAL A 30 -0.56 -10.43 6.80
N SER A 31 0.73 -10.36 6.45
CA SER A 31 1.31 -11.13 5.35
C SER A 31 1.20 -12.64 5.58
N GLU A 32 1.43 -13.08 6.82
CA GLU A 32 1.30 -14.48 7.23
C GLU A 32 -0.16 -14.95 7.21
N LYS A 33 -1.09 -14.13 7.71
CA LYS A 33 -2.53 -14.45 7.72
C LYS A 33 -3.13 -14.58 6.32
N GLU A 34 -2.73 -13.72 5.39
CA GLU A 34 -3.28 -13.67 4.03
C GLU A 34 -2.48 -14.55 3.05
N GLY A 35 -1.33 -15.10 3.46
CA GLY A 35 -0.47 -15.90 2.60
C GLY A 35 0.18 -15.10 1.45
N LEU A 36 0.38 -13.80 1.66
CA LEU A 36 0.96 -12.87 0.69
C LEU A 36 2.38 -12.50 1.08
N SER A 37 3.21 -12.16 0.09
CA SER A 37 4.53 -11.62 0.42
C SER A 37 4.41 -10.27 1.12
N PHE A 38 5.33 -9.99 2.03
CA PHE A 38 5.43 -8.69 2.72
C PHE A 38 5.37 -7.52 1.73
N ASN A 39 6.08 -7.64 0.60
CA ASN A 39 6.08 -6.62 -0.45
C ASN A 39 4.69 -6.40 -1.09
N GLN A 40 3.91 -7.47 -1.30
CA GLN A 40 2.54 -7.34 -1.83
C GLN A 40 1.63 -6.59 -0.85
N ILE A 41 1.74 -6.87 0.46
CA ILE A 41 0.97 -6.14 1.48
C ILE A 41 1.35 -4.66 1.48
N VAL A 42 2.64 -4.34 1.43
CA VAL A 42 3.11 -2.94 1.35
C VAL A 42 2.51 -2.22 0.14
N LEU A 43 2.52 -2.85 -1.04
CA LEU A 43 1.95 -2.26 -2.25
C LEU A 43 0.43 -2.06 -2.14
N LEU A 44 -0.30 -3.02 -1.56
CA LEU A 44 -1.73 -2.91 -1.31
C LEU A 44 -2.04 -1.75 -0.36
N CYS A 45 -1.27 -1.60 0.73
CA CYS A 45 -1.40 -0.48 1.65
C CYS A 45 -1.16 0.87 0.94
N CYS A 46 -0.12 0.97 0.11
CA CYS A 46 0.15 2.19 -0.66
C CYS A 46 -0.98 2.52 -1.64
N LYS A 47 -1.54 1.51 -2.31
CA LYS A 47 -2.66 1.71 -3.21
C LYS A 47 -3.91 2.17 -2.46
N TYR A 48 -4.27 1.49 -1.37
CA TYR A 48 -5.42 1.88 -0.57
C TYR A 48 -5.29 3.32 -0.07
N ALA A 49 -4.09 3.71 0.39
CA ALA A 49 -3.81 5.09 0.76
C ALA A 49 -3.99 6.05 -0.42
N LYS A 50 -3.54 5.69 -1.63
CA LYS A 50 -3.73 6.49 -2.86
C LYS A 50 -5.21 6.63 -3.22
N ASP A 51 -5.99 5.56 -3.17
CA ASP A 51 -7.42 5.57 -3.54
C ASP A 51 -8.25 6.42 -2.57
N GLN A 52 -7.84 6.48 -1.30
CA GLN A 52 -8.43 7.35 -0.28
C GLN A 52 -7.84 8.77 -0.27
N TYR A 53 -6.73 9.00 -0.97
CA TYR A 53 -6.10 10.30 -1.06
C TYR A 53 -6.90 11.19 -1.99
N VAL A 54 -7.83 11.96 -1.42
CA VAL A 54 -8.51 13.04 -2.13
C VAL A 54 -7.52 14.18 -2.31
N GLU A 55 -7.16 14.49 -3.55
CA GLU A 55 -6.33 15.65 -3.86
C GLU A 55 -7.04 16.94 -3.38
N PRO A 56 -6.41 17.77 -2.54
CA PRO A 56 -7.01 19.02 -2.07
C PRO A 56 -7.16 20.11 -3.16
N ASP A 57 -6.71 19.87 -4.40
CA ASP A 57 -6.63 20.91 -5.45
C ASP A 57 -7.75 20.86 -6.51
N ALA A 58 -8.86 20.16 -6.27
CA ALA A 58 -10.06 20.24 -7.12
C ALA A 58 -11.07 21.33 -6.67
N GLN A 59 -10.65 22.34 -5.89
CA GLN A 59 -11.50 23.45 -5.44
C GLN A 59 -10.99 24.86 -5.77
N LYS A 60 -10.07 25.02 -6.74
CA LYS A 60 -9.64 26.35 -7.21
C LYS A 60 -9.67 26.49 -8.73
N GLU A 61 -10.79 26.21 -9.35
CA GLU A 61 -11.10 26.69 -10.71
C GLU A 61 -12.62 26.74 -10.82
N ASN A 62 -13.23 27.79 -10.26
CA ASN A 62 -14.56 28.34 -10.57
C ASN A 62 -14.80 29.52 -9.61
N GLU A 63 -14.01 30.59 -9.76
CA GLU A 63 -14.39 31.94 -9.32
C GLU A 63 -14.39 32.87 -10.54
#